data_AF-A0A9P5T5I5-F1
#
_entry.id   AF-A0A9P5T5I5-F1
#
_cell.length_a   1.000
_cell.length_b   1.000
_cell.length_c   1.000
_cell.angle_alpha   90.00
_cell.angle_beta   90.00
_cell.angle_gamma   90.00
#
_symmetry.space_group_name_H-M   'P 1'
#
loop_
_entity.id
_entity.type
_entity.pdbx_description
1 polymer ?
#
loop_
_entity_poly.entity_id
_entity_poly.type
_entity_poly.pdbx_seq_one_letter_code
_entity_poly.pdbx_strand_id
1 'polypeptide(L)'
;MKAFINRDDLDFDNAESTAPTQEWELVEDSHGQIAEYHTRVAKFASIRSLALYFSDNFGGDTTRISFIGLKGEFSELKRDPIITIYELQANPADHKVPGVHDAQSHGVE
;
A
#
# COMPACT_ATOMS: atom_id res chain seq x y z
N MET A 1 -12.89 -0.47 -4.86
CA MET A 1 -11.93 -0.54 -3.72
C MET A 1 -12.31 -1.69 -2.81
N LYS A 2 -11.38 -2.60 -2.53
CA LYS A 2 -11.55 -3.70 -1.57
C LYS A 2 -10.81 -3.37 -0.27
N ALA A 3 -11.42 -3.64 0.88
CA ALA A 3 -10.73 -3.61 2.18
C ALA A 3 -10.67 -4.99 2.82
N PHE A 4 -9.55 -5.23 3.48
CA PHE A 4 -9.26 -6.42 4.26
C PHE A 4 -8.78 -6.00 5.64
N ILE A 5 -9.22 -6.70 6.67
CA ILE A 5 -8.74 -6.48 8.04
C ILE A 5 -8.07 -7.73 8.60
N ASN A 6 -7.03 -7.55 9.40
CA ASN A 6 -6.40 -8.60 10.19
C ASN A 6 -5.94 -9.82 9.36
N ARG A 7 -5.38 -9.55 8.18
CA ARG A 7 -4.82 -10.56 7.26
C ARG A 7 -3.33 -10.30 7.08
N ASP A 8 -2.53 -11.33 7.29
CA ASP A 8 -1.07 -11.31 7.12
C ASP A 8 -0.62 -12.02 5.83
N ASP A 9 -1.55 -12.73 5.18
CA ASP A 9 -1.35 -13.53 3.96
C ASP A 9 -1.83 -12.82 2.69
N LEU A 10 -2.14 -11.52 2.76
CA LEU A 10 -2.62 -10.75 1.61
C LEU A 10 -1.44 -10.21 0.79
N ASP A 11 -1.45 -10.47 -0.51
CA ASP A 11 -0.48 -9.97 -1.49
C ASP A 11 -1.16 -9.59 -2.82
N PHE A 12 -0.39 -9.11 -3.80
CA PHE A 12 -0.94 -8.72 -5.10
C PHE A 12 -1.41 -9.89 -5.96
N ASP A 13 -0.85 -11.09 -5.77
CA ASP A 13 -1.27 -12.30 -6.49
C ASP A 13 -2.67 -12.76 -6.04
N ASN A 14 -3.00 -12.58 -4.76
CA ASN A 14 -4.23 -13.10 -4.16
C ASN A 14 -5.28 -12.05 -3.79
N ALA A 15 -4.94 -10.75 -3.79
CA ALA A 15 -5.86 -9.69 -3.38
C ALA A 15 -7.12 -9.61 -4.27
N GLU A 16 -7.02 -9.97 -5.54
CA GLU A 16 -8.15 -9.94 -6.46
C GLU A 16 -9.18 -11.05 -6.18
N SER A 17 -8.69 -12.27 -5.91
CA SER A 17 -9.52 -13.46 -5.71
C SER A 17 -9.98 -13.63 -4.25
N THR A 18 -9.27 -13.03 -3.30
CA THR A 18 -9.61 -13.12 -1.87
C THR A 18 -10.90 -12.37 -1.57
N ALA A 19 -11.79 -12.99 -0.80
CA ALA A 19 -13.03 -12.36 -0.37
C ALA A 19 -12.73 -11.15 0.55
N PRO A 20 -13.13 -9.93 0.15
CA PRO A 20 -12.86 -8.74 0.95
C PRO A 20 -13.78 -8.68 2.17
N THR A 21 -13.32 -8.03 3.23
CA THR A 21 -14.18 -7.68 4.38
C THR A 21 -15.34 -6.82 3.90
N GLN A 22 -15.02 -5.81 3.09
CA GLN A 22 -16.00 -4.99 2.38
C GLN A 22 -15.40 -4.45 1.08
N GLU A 23 -16.26 -4.24 0.10
CA GLU A 23 -15.94 -3.61 -1.17
C GLU A 23 -16.81 -2.37 -1.35
N TRP A 24 -16.24 -1.33 -1.95
CA TRP A 24 -16.93 -0.10 -2.34
C TRP A 24 -16.66 0.21 -3.80
N GLU A 25 -17.71 0.63 -4.48
CA GLU A 25 -17.61 1.31 -5.77
C GLU A 25 -17.08 2.72 -5.53
N LEU A 26 -15.92 3.02 -6.12
CA LEU A 26 -15.34 4.35 -6.04
C LEU A 26 -16.07 5.27 -7.02
N VAL A 27 -16.21 6.53 -6.64
CA VAL A 27 -16.70 7.59 -7.52
C VAL A 27 -15.55 8.49 -7.96
N GLU A 28 -15.62 8.98 -9.19
CA GLU A 28 -14.64 9.94 -9.70
C GLU A 28 -14.69 11.23 -8.88
N ASP A 29 -13.52 11.78 -8.56
CA ASP A 29 -13.42 13.04 -7.84
C ASP A 29 -14.10 14.15 -8.64
N SER A 30 -15.24 14.60 -8.15
CA SER A 30 -15.98 15.71 -8.73
C SER A 30 -15.65 16.98 -7.94
N HIS A 31 -14.82 17.84 -8.51
CA HIS A 31 -14.51 19.18 -7.99
C HIS A 31 -13.82 19.22 -6.61
N GLY A 32 -12.93 18.28 -6.30
CA GLY A 32 -12.10 18.30 -5.09
C GLY A 32 -12.86 18.00 -3.79
N GLN A 33 -14.00 17.32 -3.89
CA GLN A 33 -14.77 16.89 -2.72
C GLN A 33 -14.26 15.54 -2.22
N ILE A 34 -13.99 15.45 -0.92
CA ILE A 34 -13.58 14.19 -0.29
C ILE A 34 -14.79 13.26 -0.24
N ALA A 35 -14.76 12.18 -1.03
CA ALA A 35 -15.79 11.16 -1.02
C ALA A 35 -15.76 10.34 0.28
N GLU A 36 -16.92 10.19 0.92
CA GLU A 36 -17.07 9.40 2.15
C GLU A 36 -17.70 8.04 1.86
N TYR A 37 -16.99 6.97 2.23
CA TYR A 37 -17.43 5.59 2.02
C TYR A 37 -17.86 4.95 3.34
N HIS A 38 -19.14 4.61 3.45
CA HIS A 38 -19.69 4.03 4.68
C HIS A 38 -19.25 2.58 4.89
N THR A 39 -18.73 2.28 6.08
CA THR A 39 -18.32 0.94 6.51
C THR A 39 -19.42 0.26 7.32
N ARG A 40 -19.60 -1.06 7.16
CA ARG A 40 -20.45 -1.84 8.08
C ARG A 40 -19.70 -2.09 9.39
N VAL A 41 -19.96 -1.27 10.42
CA VAL A 41 -19.22 -1.29 11.69
C VAL A 41 -19.05 -2.71 12.28
N ALA A 42 -20.07 -3.56 12.18
CA ALA A 42 -20.01 -4.95 12.66
C ALA A 42 -18.91 -5.81 11.99
N LYS A 43 -18.50 -5.48 10.76
CA LYS A 43 -17.41 -6.14 10.05
C LYS A 43 -16.03 -5.55 10.35
N PHE A 44 -15.99 -4.38 10.98
CA PHE A 44 -14.80 -3.55 11.18
C PHE A 44 -14.51 -3.37 12.68
N ALA A 45 -14.68 -4.43 13.46
CA ALA A 45 -14.37 -4.46 14.89
C ALA A 45 -12.95 -4.96 15.15
N SER A 46 -12.26 -4.38 16.14
CA SER A 46 -10.93 -4.83 16.59
C SER A 46 -9.89 -4.93 15.46
N ILE A 47 -9.80 -3.88 14.62
CA ILE A 47 -8.84 -3.80 13.52
C ILE A 47 -7.43 -3.62 14.08
N ARG A 48 -6.51 -4.49 13.67
CA ARG A 48 -5.07 -4.44 13.96
C ARG A 48 -4.26 -4.14 12.71
N SER A 49 -4.69 -4.67 11.57
CA SER A 49 -4.17 -4.33 10.24
C SER A 49 -5.32 -4.02 9.29
N LEU A 50 -5.12 -3.03 8.41
CA LEU A 50 -6.06 -2.64 7.36
C LEU A 50 -5.30 -2.56 6.04
N ALA A 51 -5.74 -3.33 5.05
CA ALA A 51 -5.24 -3.26 3.68
C ALA A 51 -6.33 -2.75 2.75
N LEU A 52 -5.99 -1.79 1.90
CA LEU A 52 -6.87 -1.22 0.87
C LEU A 52 -6.30 -1.57 -0.50
N TYR A 53 -7.10 -2.26 -1.32
CA TYR A 53 -6.71 -2.68 -2.67
C TYR A 53 -7.55 -1.92 -3.72
N PHE A 54 -6.84 -1.32 -4.67
CA PHE A 54 -7.38 -0.51 -5.76
C PHE A 54 -7.04 -1.22 -7.08
N SER A 55 -8.00 -2.00 -7.60
CA SER A 55 -7.81 -2.82 -8.80
C SER A 55 -7.91 -2.06 -10.11
N ASP A 56 -8.60 -0.91 -10.11
CA ASP A 56 -8.91 -0.14 -11.31
C ASP A 56 -9.08 1.35 -11.00
N ASN A 57 -9.15 2.18 -12.04
CA ASN A 57 -9.35 3.62 -11.94
C ASN A 57 -10.24 4.17 -13.06
N PHE A 58 -10.45 5.48 -13.10
CA PHE A 58 -11.37 6.15 -14.03
C PHE A 58 -10.76 6.39 -15.43
N GLY A 59 -10.05 5.41 -15.98
CA GLY A 59 -9.51 5.44 -17.35
C GLY A 59 -8.15 6.14 -17.51
N GLY A 60 -7.39 6.31 -16.43
CA GLY A 60 -6.04 6.87 -16.44
C GLY A 60 -4.95 5.80 -16.29
N ASP A 61 -3.72 6.12 -16.69
CA ASP A 61 -2.59 5.19 -16.56
C ASP A 61 -2.11 5.01 -15.11
N THR A 62 -2.45 5.94 -14.21
CA THR A 62 -1.98 5.94 -12.82
C THR A 62 -3.06 6.40 -11.87
N THR A 63 -3.27 5.63 -10.79
CA THR A 63 -4.16 5.99 -9.69
C THR A 63 -3.38 6.82 -8.68
N ARG A 64 -3.76 8.09 -8.49
CA ARG A 64 -3.17 8.96 -7.47
C ARG A 64 -4.12 9.13 -6.30
N ILE A 65 -3.67 8.73 -5.11
CA ILE A 65 -4.41 8.92 -3.87
C ILE A 65 -3.79 10.10 -3.11
N SER A 66 -4.52 11.20 -3.03
CA SER A 66 -4.03 12.41 -2.35
C SER A 66 -4.27 12.38 -0.84
N PHE A 67 -5.35 11.73 -0.40
CA PHE A 67 -5.75 11.72 1.00
C PHE A 67 -6.58 10.48 1.33
N ILE A 68 -6.35 9.91 2.53
CA ILE A 68 -7.18 8.86 3.13
C ILE A 68 -7.52 9.30 4.54
N GLY A 69 -8.81 9.48 4.82
CA GLY A 69 -9.33 9.75 6.15
C GLY A 69 -10.01 8.52 6.72
N LEU A 70 -9.54 8.04 7.88
CA LEU A 70 -10.20 6.96 8.62
C LEU A 70 -10.96 7.56 9.81
N LYS A 71 -12.26 7.26 9.92
CA LYS A 71 -13.11 7.69 11.03
C LYS A 71 -13.52 6.47 11.86
N GLY A 72 -13.26 6.53 13.16
CA GLY A 72 -13.61 5.46 14.09
C GLY A 72 -13.10 5.74 15.49
N GLU A 73 -13.35 4.82 16.40
CA GLU A 73 -12.83 4.88 17.76
C GLU A 73 -11.54 4.05 17.85
N PHE A 74 -10.49 4.65 18.41
CA PHE A 74 -9.23 3.99 18.67
C PHE A 74 -9.21 3.47 20.11
N SER A 75 -8.75 2.24 20.28
CA SER A 75 -8.44 1.64 21.58
C SER A 75 -6.98 1.21 21.57
N GLU A 76 -6.22 1.60 22.60
CA GLU A 76 -4.80 1.28 22.71
C GLU A 76 -4.58 -0.25 22.71
N LEU A 77 -3.87 -0.74 21.71
CA LEU A 77 -3.35 -2.10 21.68
C LEU A 77 -1.92 -2.08 22.25
N LYS A 78 -1.73 -2.56 23.48
CA LYS A 78 -0.39 -2.69 24.09
C LYS A 78 0.45 -3.74 23.34
N ARG A 79 1.13 -3.37 22.25
CA ARG A 79 2.11 -4.20 21.54
C ARG A 79 3.21 -3.31 20.96
N ASP A 80 4.47 -3.66 21.25
CA ASP A 80 5.70 -3.02 20.76
C ASP A 80 5.67 -2.71 19.25
N PRO A 81 6.18 -1.55 18.81
CA PRO A 81 6.07 -1.12 17.42
C PRO A 81 6.91 -1.99 16.48
N ILE A 82 6.26 -2.71 15.57
CA ILE A 82 6.90 -3.25 14.36
C ILE A 82 6.92 -2.09 13.35
N ILE A 83 8.12 -1.58 13.10
CA ILE A 83 8.39 -0.50 12.14
C ILE A 83 8.06 -1.01 10.74
N THR A 84 6.99 -0.49 10.13
CA THR A 84 6.71 -0.75 8.71
C THR A 84 7.72 0.03 7.86
N ILE A 85 8.73 -0.67 7.35
CA ILE A 85 9.68 -0.12 6.37
C ILE A 85 8.97 -0.11 5.01
N TYR A 86 8.66 1.08 4.50
CA TYR A 86 8.23 1.25 3.11
C TYR A 86 9.51 1.46 2.29
N GLU A 87 9.98 0.42 1.61
CA GLU A 87 11.14 0.52 0.72
C GLU A 87 10.79 1.40 -0.49
N LEU A 88 11.09 2.69 -0.40
CA LEU A 88 10.97 3.65 -1.50
C LEU A 88 12.34 4.02 -2.10
N GLN A 89 13.30 3.08 -2.09
CA GLN A 89 14.54 3.20 -2.84
C GLN A 89 14.93 1.88 -3.47
N ALA A 90 15.05 1.84 -4.80
CA ALA A 90 15.77 0.78 -5.48
C ALA A 90 17.19 0.72 -4.90
N ASN A 91 17.61 -0.45 -4.41
CA ASN A 91 18.98 -0.65 -3.96
C ASN A 91 19.92 -0.59 -5.18
N PRO A 92 20.79 0.42 -5.31
CA PRO A 92 21.71 0.54 -6.44
C PRO A 92 22.76 -0.58 -6.51
N ALA A 93 22.79 -1.49 -5.52
CA ALA A 93 23.66 -2.66 -5.52
C ALA A 93 23.17 -3.83 -6.40
N ASP A 94 21.89 -3.88 -6.78
CA ASP A 94 21.30 -5.05 -7.49
C ASP A 94 21.40 -4.98 -9.02
N HIS A 95 21.72 -3.80 -9.60
CA HIS A 95 21.87 -3.66 -11.04
C HIS A 95 23.33 -3.45 -11.46
N LYS A 96 24.12 -4.54 -11.54
CA LYS A 96 25.39 -4.50 -12.27
C LYS A 96 25.10 -4.43 -13.76
N VAL A 97 25.23 -3.23 -14.32
CA VAL A 97 25.29 -3.01 -15.77
C VAL A 97 26.44 -3.83 -16.38
N PRO A 98 26.19 -4.72 -17.37
CA PRO A 98 27.25 -5.43 -18.05
C PRO A 98 27.96 -4.48 -19.02
N GLY A 99 29.17 -4.07 -18.67
CA GLY A 99 30.16 -3.49 -19.59
C GLY A 99 30.43 -1.99 -19.40
N VAL A 100 31.52 -1.68 -18.71
CA VAL A 100 32.45 -0.59 -19.06
C VAL A 100 33.86 -1.00 -18.60
N HIS A 101 34.81 -0.81 -19.50
CA HIS A 101 36.20 -1.28 -19.50
C HIS A 101 37.12 -0.64 -18.45
N ASP A 102 38.12 -1.44 -18.08
CA ASP A 102 39.55 -1.15 -17.87
C ASP A 102 40.03 0.31 -17.91
N ALA A 103 40.67 0.76 -16.82
CA ALA A 103 41.84 1.65 -16.86
C ALA A 103 42.60 1.63 -15.52
N GLN A 104 43.92 1.55 -15.63
CA GLN A 104 44.95 1.28 -14.62
C GLN A 104 45.38 2.52 -13.79
N SER A 105 45.97 2.31 -12.60
CA SER A 105 47.18 3.01 -12.03
C SER A 105 47.34 2.68 -10.53
N HIS A 106 48.34 1.91 -10.09
CA HIS A 106 49.75 2.25 -9.71
C HIS A 106 49.95 2.92 -8.33
N GLY A 107 50.73 2.26 -7.46
CA GLY A 107 51.48 2.86 -6.33
C GLY A 107 51.49 2.02 -5.03
N VAL A 108 52.54 1.22 -4.79
CA VAL A 108 53.55 1.26 -3.68
C VAL A 108 52.96 1.19 -2.25
N GLU A 109 53.34 0.26 -1.37
CA GLU A 109 54.67 -0.14 -0.87
C GLU A 109 54.92 -1.65 -0.82
#